data_AF-A0A1T5BJG3-F1
#
_entry.id   AF-A0A1T5BJG3-F1
#
_cell.length_a   1.000
_cell.length_b   1.000
_cell.length_c   1.000
_cell.angle_alpha   90.00
_cell.angle_beta   90.00
_cell.angle_gamma   90.00
#
_symmetry.space_group_name_H-M   'P 1'
#
loop_
_entity.id
_entity.type
_entity.pdbx_description
1 polymer ?
#
loop_
_entity_poly.entity_id
_entity_poly.type
_entity_poly.pdbx_seq_one_letter_code
_entity_poly.pdbx_strand_id
1 'polypeptide(L)'
;MRLIFTTCFCLLVQALAFAQTQELSPADIKEIRAEARKVVEVQLNDLLNTVALDNITESNKQLLIYDSYLPSQNQVFYGDKAMVEDDVNPDNTVKKSGPDLPIRKYLDDLKLYYNKSPKYSIKISEVAVGQVQQKEYPYVQVTFKTHFTNTHRQKATKYENVYRVAELRADKPDKQWIVLITRIGYYKPSASTVAAAPVATAPVVASAPVVVKKPEETKKMEDAKKPEEPKKQASAVPEKTPVTTVANKEPDNATKKEVPAKSTIKEEVPVAELQKPDVSEKKEVPNTEPKKEAPATIKPAEKSPEMVPTAPKDRRTATLNAELASLEKKAAKYKRESTLIRAGAGIAVVASIATGVILYGAYNDYKSEIDKNNAAFDRWYDTEVGGVRNGERFNSRASYHAKPSSLISFASPGIFVAGAGIIAGGVLWFVGSKSAKEAKRYNKLLEQKRKQIVVSPQWNGTQRYAGFHLTYQF
;
A
#
# COMPACT_ATOMS: atom_id res chain seq x y z
N MET A 1 -10.32 -52.11 -5.73
CA MET A 1 -9.54 -50.87 -5.47
C MET A 1 -10.13 -49.60 -6.12
N ARG A 2 -10.61 -49.61 -7.38
CA ARG A 2 -11.16 -48.40 -8.03
C ARG A 2 -12.35 -47.76 -7.29
N LEU A 3 -13.28 -48.55 -6.75
CA LEU A 3 -14.47 -48.06 -6.01
C LEU A 3 -14.15 -47.39 -4.65
N ILE A 4 -13.05 -47.77 -4.00
CA ILE A 4 -12.62 -47.19 -2.71
C ILE A 4 -11.98 -45.81 -2.94
N PHE A 5 -11.24 -45.63 -4.04
CA PHE A 5 -10.67 -44.33 -4.40
C PHE A 5 -11.76 -43.31 -4.78
N THR A 6 -12.81 -43.71 -5.51
CA THR A 6 -13.90 -42.80 -5.87
C THR A 6 -14.73 -42.37 -4.66
N THR A 7 -14.99 -43.27 -3.70
CA THR A 7 -15.73 -42.95 -2.47
C THR A 7 -14.92 -42.09 -1.51
N CYS A 8 -13.60 -42.32 -1.38
CA CYS A 8 -12.73 -41.43 -0.61
C CYS A 8 -12.62 -40.03 -1.23
N PHE A 9 -12.62 -39.92 -2.57
CA PHE A 9 -12.59 -38.62 -3.26
C PHE A 9 -13.91 -37.84 -3.08
N CYS A 10 -15.07 -38.50 -3.09
CA CYS A 10 -16.35 -37.85 -2.80
C CYS A 10 -16.48 -37.33 -1.35
N LEU A 11 -15.92 -38.04 -0.35
CA LEU A 11 -15.92 -37.58 1.04
C LEU A 11 -14.98 -36.40 1.29
N LEU A 12 -13.86 -36.31 0.55
CA LEU A 12 -12.91 -35.21 0.69
C LEU A 12 -13.43 -33.89 0.09
N VAL A 13 -14.30 -33.97 -0.92
CA VAL A 13 -14.96 -32.80 -1.53
C VAL A 13 -16.06 -32.22 -0.61
N GLN A 14 -16.72 -33.03 0.22
CA GLN A 14 -17.76 -32.54 1.13
C GLN A 14 -17.19 -31.78 2.36
N ALA A 15 -15.94 -32.01 2.76
CA ALA A 15 -15.33 -31.33 3.90
C ALA A 15 -14.89 -29.88 3.63
N LEU A 16 -14.74 -29.48 2.36
CA LEU A 16 -14.29 -28.13 1.98
C LEU A 16 -15.45 -27.11 1.85
N ALA A 17 -16.71 -27.56 1.92
CA ALA A 17 -17.88 -26.70 1.71
C ALA A 17 -18.34 -25.92 2.96
N PHE A 18 -17.77 -26.18 4.13
CA PHE A 18 -18.04 -25.41 5.35
C PHE A 18 -17.02 -24.30 5.58
N ALA A 19 -16.71 -23.52 4.54
CA ALA A 19 -16.17 -22.19 4.75
C ALA A 19 -17.26 -21.38 5.48
N GLN A 20 -17.27 -21.49 6.82
CA GLN A 20 -18.19 -20.77 7.68
C GLN A 20 -18.09 -19.29 7.30
N THR A 21 -19.18 -18.76 6.74
CA THR A 21 -19.32 -17.34 6.49
C THR A 21 -19.22 -16.66 7.85
N GLN A 22 -18.02 -16.21 8.20
CA GLN A 22 -17.77 -15.65 9.51
C GLN A 22 -18.62 -14.38 9.61
N GLU A 23 -19.58 -14.42 10.52
CA GLU A 23 -20.47 -13.29 10.75
C GLU A 23 -19.62 -12.08 11.16
N LEU A 24 -19.82 -10.96 10.47
CA LEU A 24 -19.06 -9.74 10.72
C LEU A 24 -19.36 -9.22 12.12
N SER A 25 -18.32 -9.02 12.93
CA SER A 25 -18.53 -8.41 14.24
C SER A 25 -18.94 -6.93 14.08
N PRO A 26 -19.64 -6.33 15.05
CA PRO A 26 -19.95 -4.90 15.02
C PRO A 26 -18.70 -4.01 14.92
N ALA A 27 -17.57 -4.47 15.46
CA ALA A 27 -16.28 -3.80 15.33
C ALA A 27 -15.77 -3.84 13.88
N ASP A 28 -15.88 -4.99 13.21
CA ASP A 28 -15.50 -5.13 11.79
C ASP A 28 -16.35 -4.21 10.91
N ILE A 29 -17.67 -4.16 11.13
CA ILE A 29 -18.58 -3.28 10.38
C ILE A 29 -18.17 -1.82 10.54
N LYS A 30 -17.83 -1.39 11.76
CA LYS A 30 -17.38 -0.02 12.04
C LYS A 30 -16.05 0.28 11.33
N GLU A 31 -15.10 -0.65 11.35
CA GLU A 31 -13.79 -0.51 10.71
C GLU A 31 -13.94 -0.43 9.18
N ILE A 32 -14.70 -1.33 8.56
CA ILE A 32 -14.99 -1.33 7.12
C ILE A 32 -15.61 0.00 6.69
N ARG A 33 -16.58 0.53 7.45
CA ARG A 33 -17.23 1.81 7.12
C ARG A 33 -16.27 2.99 7.23
N ALA A 34 -15.38 2.99 8.23
CA ALA A 34 -14.38 4.03 8.39
C ALA A 34 -13.37 4.00 7.23
N GLU A 35 -12.87 2.82 6.86
CA GLU A 35 -11.92 2.68 5.76
C GLU A 35 -12.58 3.00 4.40
N ALA A 36 -13.83 2.58 4.18
CA ALA A 36 -14.58 2.92 2.97
C ALA A 36 -14.75 4.44 2.78
N ARG A 37 -15.03 5.17 3.87
CA ARG A 37 -15.07 6.64 3.82
C ARG A 37 -13.73 7.21 3.41
N LYS A 38 -12.65 6.77 4.05
CA LYS A 38 -11.28 7.25 3.78
C LYS A 38 -10.85 6.98 2.33
N VAL A 39 -11.17 5.81 1.79
CA VAL A 39 -10.87 5.44 0.40
C VAL A 39 -11.53 6.41 -0.58
N VAL A 40 -12.81 6.75 -0.37
CA VAL A 40 -13.54 7.66 -1.27
C VAL A 40 -13.18 9.13 -1.04
N GLU A 41 -13.15 9.58 0.21
CA GLU A 41 -13.00 10.99 0.56
C GLU A 41 -11.56 11.49 0.36
N VAL A 42 -10.58 10.66 0.70
CA VAL A 42 -9.16 11.04 0.67
C VAL A 42 -8.49 10.44 -0.55
N GLN A 43 -8.43 9.10 -0.63
CA GLN A 43 -7.55 8.43 -1.60
C GLN A 43 -8.03 8.61 -3.06
N LEU A 44 -9.32 8.43 -3.32
CA LEU A 44 -9.89 8.66 -4.64
C LEU A 44 -9.77 10.14 -5.04
N ASN A 45 -10.09 11.06 -4.12
CA ASN A 45 -9.98 12.49 -4.38
C ASN A 45 -8.54 12.91 -4.72
N ASP A 46 -7.56 12.42 -3.96
CA ASP A 46 -6.14 12.70 -4.18
C ASP A 46 -5.65 12.10 -5.49
N LEU A 47 -6.04 10.87 -5.82
CA LEU A 47 -5.69 10.23 -7.09
C LEU A 47 -6.21 11.04 -8.29
N LEU A 48 -7.51 11.39 -8.30
CA LEU A 48 -8.12 12.14 -9.39
C LEU A 48 -7.45 13.51 -9.57
N ASN A 49 -7.21 14.23 -8.47
CA ASN A 49 -6.54 15.53 -8.52
C ASN A 49 -5.09 15.39 -9.00
N THR A 50 -4.35 14.39 -8.52
CA THR A 50 -2.94 14.18 -8.91
C THR A 50 -2.82 13.87 -10.41
N VAL A 51 -3.72 13.05 -10.96
CA VAL A 51 -3.77 12.79 -12.41
C VAL A 51 -4.10 14.08 -13.21
N ALA A 52 -4.93 14.96 -12.64
CA ALA A 52 -5.36 16.22 -13.23
C ALA A 52 -4.39 17.41 -13.05
N LEU A 53 -3.29 17.26 -12.31
CA LEU A 53 -2.28 18.31 -12.15
C LEU A 53 -1.46 18.51 -13.43
N ASP A 54 -1.08 19.76 -13.74
CA ASP A 54 -0.24 20.09 -14.89
C ASP A 54 1.27 19.93 -14.63
N ASN A 55 1.69 20.06 -13.37
CA ASN A 55 3.09 20.05 -12.94
C ASN A 55 3.69 18.65 -12.70
N ILE A 56 2.96 17.58 -13.01
CA ILE A 56 3.44 16.19 -12.87
C ILE A 56 3.81 15.65 -14.24
N THR A 57 5.00 15.03 -14.33
CA THR A 57 5.48 14.38 -15.55
C THR A 57 4.57 13.24 -15.97
N GLU A 58 4.48 13.00 -17.28
CA GLU A 58 3.60 11.94 -17.82
C GLU A 58 4.02 10.53 -17.35
N SER A 59 5.31 10.29 -17.11
CA SER A 59 5.81 9.04 -16.52
C SER A 59 5.26 8.81 -15.10
N ASN A 60 5.24 9.86 -14.27
CA ASN A 60 4.77 9.77 -12.90
C ASN A 60 3.26 9.59 -12.85
N LYS A 61 2.51 10.26 -13.73
CA LYS A 61 1.07 10.02 -13.89
C LYS A 61 0.78 8.57 -14.27
N GLN A 62 1.54 8.04 -15.22
CA GLN A 62 1.36 6.65 -15.65
C GLN A 62 1.61 5.67 -14.50
N LEU A 63 2.66 5.89 -13.70
CA LEU A 63 2.96 5.09 -12.52
C LEU A 63 1.81 5.16 -11.50
N LEU A 64 1.32 6.37 -11.18
CA LEU A 64 0.18 6.56 -10.28
C LEU A 64 -1.08 5.85 -10.76
N ILE A 65 -1.35 5.88 -12.07
CA ILE A 65 -2.48 5.15 -12.66
C ILE A 65 -2.31 3.65 -12.43
N TYR A 66 -1.13 3.07 -12.68
CA TYR A 66 -0.88 1.65 -12.43
C TYR A 66 -0.99 1.27 -10.95
N ASP A 67 -0.38 2.07 -10.07
CA ASP A 67 -0.38 1.83 -8.62
C ASP A 67 -1.79 1.90 -8.01
N SER A 68 -2.70 2.63 -8.66
CA SER A 68 -4.09 2.78 -8.18
C SER A 68 -4.91 1.49 -8.21
N TYR A 69 -4.51 0.49 -9.01
CA TYR A 69 -5.24 -0.77 -9.12
C TYR A 69 -4.37 -2.03 -9.00
N LEU A 70 -3.03 -1.89 -9.01
CA LEU A 70 -2.12 -2.98 -8.68
C LEU A 70 -1.92 -3.07 -7.16
N PRO A 71 -1.62 -4.27 -6.61
CA PRO A 71 -1.32 -4.44 -5.20
C PRO A 71 -0.19 -3.53 -4.74
N SER A 72 -0.52 -2.46 -4.01
CA SER A 72 0.39 -1.43 -3.52
C SER A 72 -0.20 -0.72 -2.31
N GLN A 73 0.57 0.12 -1.62
CA GLN A 73 0.05 0.95 -0.53
C GLN A 73 -0.93 2.04 -1.03
N ASN A 74 -0.87 2.38 -2.33
CA ASN A 74 -1.69 3.39 -2.97
C ASN A 74 -2.85 2.78 -3.78
N GLN A 75 -3.12 1.49 -3.59
CA GLN A 75 -4.20 0.81 -4.28
C GLN A 75 -5.54 1.35 -3.80
N VAL A 76 -6.34 1.88 -4.71
CA VAL A 76 -7.68 2.40 -4.48
C VAL A 76 -8.73 1.46 -5.08
N PHE A 77 -8.40 0.79 -6.18
CA PHE A 77 -9.29 -0.04 -6.96
C PHE A 77 -8.97 -1.53 -6.85
N TYR A 78 -10.01 -2.35 -6.87
CA TYR A 78 -9.92 -3.80 -6.85
C TYR A 78 -9.52 -4.34 -8.24
N GLY A 79 -8.26 -4.17 -8.60
CA GLY A 79 -7.70 -4.64 -9.87
C GLY A 79 -8.04 -3.75 -11.07
N ASP A 80 -7.47 -4.11 -12.21
CA ASP A 80 -7.62 -3.39 -13.49
C ASP A 80 -9.03 -3.50 -14.10
N LYS A 81 -9.83 -4.45 -13.62
CA LYS A 81 -11.23 -4.68 -14.00
C LYS A 81 -12.23 -3.81 -13.26
N ALA A 82 -11.80 -2.97 -12.32
CA ALA A 82 -12.70 -2.02 -11.69
C ALA A 82 -13.30 -1.10 -12.76
N MET A 83 -14.61 -0.86 -12.68
CA MET A 83 -15.35 -0.12 -13.70
C MET A 83 -15.78 1.25 -13.17
N VAL A 84 -15.59 2.29 -13.98
CA VAL A 84 -16.03 3.64 -13.66
C VAL A 84 -16.91 4.14 -14.80
N GLU A 85 -18.13 4.51 -14.48
CA GLU A 85 -19.05 5.14 -15.41
C GLU A 85 -18.52 6.52 -15.82
N ASP A 86 -18.33 6.74 -17.11
CA ASP A 86 -17.65 7.93 -17.64
C ASP A 86 -18.37 9.25 -17.28
N ASP A 87 -17.72 10.09 -16.47
CA ASP A 87 -18.06 11.51 -16.24
C ASP A 87 -16.97 12.48 -16.72
N VAL A 88 -15.94 11.98 -17.41
CA VAL A 88 -14.91 12.83 -18.02
C VAL A 88 -15.53 13.62 -19.17
N ASN A 89 -16.50 13.04 -19.88
CA ASN A 89 -17.30 13.78 -20.84
C ASN A 89 -18.45 14.53 -20.13
N PRO A 90 -18.52 15.88 -20.18
CA PRO A 90 -19.57 16.65 -19.52
C PRO A 90 -20.98 16.41 -20.08
N ASP A 91 -21.11 15.79 -21.26
CA ASP A 91 -22.42 15.41 -21.81
C ASP A 91 -22.99 14.16 -21.14
N ASN A 92 -22.15 13.40 -20.43
CA ASN A 92 -22.59 12.27 -19.63
C ASN A 92 -23.08 12.80 -18.28
N THR A 93 -24.33 12.53 -17.99
CA THR A 93 -25.03 13.03 -16.80
C THR A 93 -25.84 11.91 -16.17
N VAL A 94 -26.46 12.16 -15.02
CA VAL A 94 -27.37 11.20 -14.38
C VAL A 94 -28.54 10.82 -15.32
N LYS A 95 -28.98 11.74 -16.19
CA LYS A 95 -30.05 11.50 -17.18
C LYS A 95 -29.55 10.78 -18.44
N LYS A 96 -28.28 11.00 -18.80
CA LYS A 96 -27.62 10.42 -19.97
C LYS A 96 -26.34 9.72 -19.50
N SER A 97 -26.55 8.53 -18.95
CA SER A 97 -25.51 7.63 -18.45
C SER A 97 -24.44 7.40 -19.53
N GLY A 98 -23.17 7.57 -19.14
CA GLY A 98 -22.02 7.26 -19.98
C GLY A 98 -21.75 5.75 -20.01
N PRO A 99 -20.85 5.27 -20.89
CA PRO A 99 -20.40 3.89 -20.83
C PRO A 99 -19.62 3.62 -19.54
N ASP A 100 -19.73 2.39 -19.02
CA ASP A 100 -18.81 1.89 -17.98
C ASP A 100 -17.43 1.65 -18.62
N LEU A 101 -16.40 2.32 -18.10
CA LEU A 101 -15.02 2.21 -18.59
C LEU A 101 -14.17 1.42 -17.58
N PRO A 102 -13.23 0.57 -18.04
CA PRO A 102 -12.17 0.05 -17.18
C PRO A 102 -11.38 1.20 -16.55
N ILE A 103 -10.99 1.07 -15.28
CA ILE A 103 -10.37 2.15 -14.51
C ILE A 103 -9.17 2.79 -15.21
N ARG A 104 -8.32 1.99 -15.84
CA ARG A 104 -7.17 2.50 -16.60
C ARG A 104 -7.60 3.45 -17.70
N LYS A 105 -8.62 3.07 -18.48
CA LYS A 105 -9.14 3.89 -19.57
C LYS A 105 -9.78 5.17 -19.02
N TYR A 106 -10.57 5.07 -17.96
CA TYR A 106 -11.15 6.24 -17.30
C TYR A 106 -10.09 7.27 -16.87
N LEU A 107 -9.02 6.82 -16.20
CA LEU A 107 -7.95 7.73 -15.75
C LEU A 107 -7.11 8.28 -16.92
N ASP A 108 -6.90 7.50 -17.98
CA ASP A 108 -6.26 7.97 -19.20
C ASP A 108 -7.11 9.01 -19.95
N ASP A 109 -8.43 8.81 -20.00
CA ASP A 109 -9.39 9.75 -20.58
C ASP A 109 -9.43 11.04 -19.75
N LEU A 110 -9.46 10.94 -18.41
CA LEU A 110 -9.36 12.09 -17.51
C LEU A 110 -8.08 12.90 -17.80
N LYS A 111 -6.93 12.22 -17.90
CA LYS A 111 -5.63 12.82 -18.21
C LYS A 111 -5.61 13.56 -19.56
N LEU A 112 -6.34 13.05 -20.56
CA LEU A 112 -6.33 13.56 -21.92
C LEU A 112 -7.33 14.71 -22.13
N TYR A 113 -8.52 14.59 -21.57
CA TYR A 113 -9.68 15.40 -21.91
C TYR A 113 -10.06 16.43 -20.85
N TYR A 114 -9.65 16.28 -19.60
CA TYR A 114 -9.89 17.29 -18.58
C TYR A 114 -8.83 18.41 -18.66
N ASN A 115 -9.25 19.69 -18.56
CA ASN A 115 -8.30 20.78 -18.49
C ASN A 115 -7.54 20.73 -17.16
N LYS A 116 -6.23 20.59 -17.26
CA LYS A 116 -5.32 20.50 -16.11
C LYS A 116 -5.18 21.87 -15.43
N SER A 117 -4.84 21.86 -14.16
CA SER A 117 -4.62 23.07 -13.34
C SER A 117 -3.47 22.82 -12.35
N PRO A 118 -2.71 23.85 -11.95
CA PRO A 118 -1.69 23.72 -10.93
C PRO A 118 -2.26 23.52 -9.52
N LYS A 119 -3.58 23.73 -9.35
CA LYS A 119 -4.32 23.52 -8.11
C LYS A 119 -5.35 22.41 -8.27
N TYR A 120 -5.69 21.77 -7.16
CA TYR A 120 -6.77 20.79 -7.09
C TYR A 120 -8.08 21.38 -7.61
N SER A 121 -8.70 20.68 -8.55
CA SER A 121 -9.87 21.14 -9.29
C SER A 121 -11.00 20.11 -9.33
N ILE A 122 -10.79 18.95 -8.71
CA ILE A 122 -11.82 17.92 -8.53
C ILE A 122 -12.11 17.87 -7.04
N LYS A 123 -13.39 17.94 -6.66
CA LYS A 123 -13.82 17.90 -5.26
C LYS A 123 -14.82 16.79 -5.05
N ILE A 124 -14.55 15.95 -4.04
CA ILE A 124 -15.50 15.00 -3.49
C ILE A 124 -16.10 15.59 -2.22
N SER A 125 -17.43 15.59 -2.11
CA SER A 125 -18.17 16.09 -0.95
C SER A 125 -19.38 15.21 -0.62
N GLU A 126 -20.04 15.49 0.50
CA GLU A 126 -21.30 14.83 0.90
C GLU A 126 -21.17 13.29 0.96
N VAL A 127 -20.08 12.79 1.54
CA VAL A 127 -19.76 11.36 1.59
C VAL A 127 -20.61 10.63 2.64
N ALA A 128 -21.52 9.79 2.17
CA ALA A 128 -22.41 8.97 2.99
C ALA A 128 -22.10 7.47 2.79
N VAL A 129 -21.69 6.80 3.86
CA VAL A 129 -21.38 5.36 3.85
C VAL A 129 -22.62 4.55 4.22
N GLY A 130 -23.04 3.66 3.34
CA GLY A 130 -24.16 2.74 3.55
C GLY A 130 -23.90 1.66 4.59
N GLN A 131 -24.83 0.70 4.68
CA GLN A 131 -24.66 -0.48 5.53
C GLN A 131 -23.70 -1.48 4.85
N VAL A 132 -22.91 -2.18 5.67
CA VAL A 132 -22.06 -3.28 5.19
C VAL A 132 -22.95 -4.50 4.98
N GLN A 133 -22.87 -5.10 3.81
CA GLN A 133 -23.64 -6.27 3.43
C GLN A 133 -22.68 -7.45 3.26
N GLN A 134 -23.02 -8.60 3.84
CA GLN A 134 -22.25 -9.83 3.71
C GLN A 134 -22.90 -10.72 2.63
N LYS A 135 -22.21 -10.90 1.50
CA LYS A 135 -22.56 -11.93 0.48
C LYS A 135 -21.41 -12.94 0.42
N GLU A 136 -20.88 -13.19 -0.77
CA GLU A 136 -19.63 -13.95 -0.98
C GLU A 136 -18.44 -13.25 -0.31
N TYR A 137 -18.46 -11.92 -0.28
CA TYR A 137 -17.54 -11.06 0.44
C TYR A 137 -18.30 -9.90 1.11
N PRO A 138 -17.74 -9.29 2.17
CA PRO A 138 -18.26 -8.05 2.71
C PRO A 138 -18.14 -6.94 1.66
N TYR A 139 -19.21 -6.19 1.45
CA TYR A 139 -19.19 -5.01 0.59
C TYR A 139 -20.00 -3.87 1.20
N VAL A 140 -19.69 -2.65 0.76
CA VAL A 140 -20.34 -1.43 1.20
C VAL A 140 -20.50 -0.48 0.03
N GLN A 141 -21.63 0.22 -0.03
CA GLN A 141 -21.87 1.28 -0.98
C GLN A 141 -21.63 2.64 -0.32
N VAL A 142 -20.90 3.52 -1.00
CA VAL A 142 -20.63 4.88 -0.55
C VAL A 142 -21.21 5.85 -1.57
N THR A 143 -22.18 6.65 -1.16
CA THR A 143 -22.72 7.74 -1.98
C THR A 143 -21.92 9.00 -1.71
N PHE A 144 -21.56 9.72 -2.76
CA PHE A 144 -20.81 10.98 -2.66
C PHE A 144 -21.16 11.89 -3.84
N LYS A 145 -20.74 13.15 -3.75
CA LYS A 145 -20.94 14.15 -4.79
C LYS A 145 -19.59 14.55 -5.36
N THR A 146 -19.47 14.53 -6.68
CA THR A 146 -18.26 14.95 -7.39
C THR A 146 -18.50 16.29 -8.08
N HIS A 147 -17.52 17.18 -7.98
CA HIS A 147 -17.52 18.48 -8.64
C HIS A 147 -16.18 18.73 -9.35
N PHE A 148 -16.24 18.80 -10.67
CA PHE A 148 -15.12 19.22 -11.51
C PHE A 148 -15.20 20.74 -11.73
N THR A 149 -14.25 21.50 -11.17
CA THR A 149 -14.26 22.97 -11.25
C THR A 149 -13.68 23.49 -12.57
N ASN A 150 -12.87 22.68 -13.27
CA ASN A 150 -12.30 23.06 -14.56
C ASN A 150 -13.19 22.57 -15.73
N THR A 151 -12.80 22.88 -16.97
CA THR A 151 -13.58 22.52 -18.17
C THR A 151 -12.99 21.33 -18.91
N HIS A 152 -13.74 20.80 -19.87
CA HIS A 152 -13.23 19.83 -20.82
C HIS A 152 -12.34 20.51 -21.86
N ARG A 153 -11.26 19.87 -22.29
CA ARG A 153 -10.26 20.43 -23.21
C ARG A 153 -10.82 20.77 -24.59
N GLN A 154 -11.81 20.00 -25.03
CA GLN A 154 -12.42 20.14 -26.36
C GLN A 154 -13.86 20.67 -26.33
N LYS A 155 -14.46 20.85 -25.14
CA LYS A 155 -15.87 21.25 -25.00
C LYS A 155 -15.97 22.42 -24.03
N ALA A 156 -16.71 23.45 -24.42
CA ALA A 156 -16.95 24.61 -23.56
C ALA A 156 -17.99 24.33 -22.45
N THR A 157 -18.66 23.19 -22.49
CA THR A 157 -19.66 22.76 -21.50
C THR A 157 -19.02 22.62 -20.12
N LYS A 158 -19.64 23.23 -19.12
CA LYS A 158 -19.25 23.07 -17.71
C LYS A 158 -19.77 21.73 -17.18
N TYR A 159 -19.00 21.10 -16.30
CA TYR A 159 -19.46 19.89 -15.61
C TYR A 159 -20.60 20.21 -14.64
N GLU A 160 -21.56 19.29 -14.57
CA GLU A 160 -22.59 19.31 -13.54
C GLU A 160 -22.09 18.68 -12.23
N ASN A 161 -22.68 19.08 -11.11
CA ASN A 161 -22.42 18.43 -9.84
C ASN A 161 -23.22 17.13 -9.79
N VAL A 162 -22.54 16.00 -9.80
CA VAL A 162 -23.19 14.70 -9.91
C VAL A 162 -23.05 13.90 -8.62
N TYR A 163 -24.13 13.25 -8.21
CA TYR A 163 -24.06 12.22 -7.18
C TYR A 163 -23.60 10.90 -7.81
N ARG A 164 -22.67 10.24 -7.15
CA ARG A 164 -22.07 8.98 -7.52
C ARG A 164 -22.23 7.96 -6.41
N VAL A 165 -22.13 6.70 -6.76
CA VAL A 165 -22.04 5.57 -5.82
C VAL A 165 -20.77 4.80 -6.14
N ALA A 166 -19.91 4.65 -5.13
CA ALA A 166 -18.82 3.68 -5.17
C ALA A 166 -19.28 2.39 -4.50
N GLU A 167 -19.08 1.26 -5.19
CA GLU A 167 -19.23 -0.08 -4.62
C GLU A 167 -17.86 -0.58 -4.21
N LEU A 168 -17.68 -0.83 -2.91
CA LEU A 168 -16.40 -1.24 -2.35
C LEU A 168 -16.47 -2.65 -1.78
N ARG A 169 -15.45 -3.44 -2.08
CA ARG A 169 -15.22 -4.76 -1.50
C ARG A 169 -14.27 -4.62 -0.32
N ALA A 170 -14.55 -5.34 0.77
CA ALA A 170 -13.64 -5.42 1.91
C ALA A 170 -13.04 -6.82 2.02
N ASP A 171 -11.71 -6.88 2.08
CA ASP A 171 -10.95 -8.10 2.33
C ASP A 171 -10.20 -7.94 3.65
N LYS A 172 -9.91 -9.04 4.36
CA LYS A 172 -9.20 -9.02 5.65
C LYS A 172 -7.85 -9.74 5.62
N PRO A 173 -6.91 -9.36 4.74
CA PRO A 173 -5.57 -9.96 4.75
C PRO A 173 -4.89 -9.64 6.09
N ASP A 174 -4.24 -10.65 6.67
CA ASP A 174 -3.45 -10.48 7.90
C ASP A 174 -4.19 -9.84 9.09
N LYS A 175 -5.52 -10.03 9.16
CA LYS A 175 -6.44 -9.53 10.20
C LYS A 175 -6.71 -8.02 10.16
N GLN A 176 -6.27 -7.31 9.13
CA GLN A 176 -6.61 -5.90 8.92
C GLN A 176 -7.59 -5.78 7.77
N TRP A 177 -8.61 -4.95 7.91
CA TRP A 177 -9.53 -4.69 6.81
C TRP A 177 -8.88 -3.79 5.77
N ILE A 178 -8.95 -4.21 4.51
CA ILE A 178 -8.61 -3.42 3.34
C ILE A 178 -9.89 -3.27 2.52
N VAL A 179 -10.23 -2.05 2.13
CA VAL A 179 -11.42 -1.74 1.37
C VAL A 179 -11.01 -1.16 0.02
N LEU A 180 -11.50 -1.72 -1.08
CA LEU A 180 -11.11 -1.35 -2.45
C LEU A 180 -12.34 -1.11 -3.32
N ILE A 181 -12.27 -0.11 -4.20
CA ILE A 181 -13.36 0.24 -5.11
C ILE A 181 -13.43 -0.78 -6.25
N THR A 182 -14.60 -1.39 -6.42
CA THR A 182 -14.90 -2.31 -7.53
C THR A 182 -15.64 -1.62 -8.67
N ARG A 183 -16.50 -0.66 -8.34
CA ARG A 183 -17.30 0.10 -9.30
C ARG A 183 -17.57 1.52 -8.83
N ILE A 184 -17.62 2.48 -9.76
CA ILE A 184 -18.20 3.81 -9.54
C ILE A 184 -19.25 4.06 -10.62
N GLY A 185 -20.45 4.47 -10.23
CA GLY A 185 -21.54 4.83 -11.14
C GLY A 185 -22.32 6.06 -10.68
N TYR A 186 -23.20 6.60 -11.53
CA TYR A 186 -24.14 7.65 -11.10
C TYR A 186 -25.13 7.10 -10.08
N TYR A 187 -25.44 7.91 -9.07
CA TYR A 187 -26.48 7.59 -8.10
C TYR A 187 -27.85 7.56 -8.78
N LYS A 188 -28.42 6.36 -8.89
CA LYS A 188 -29.80 6.15 -9.31
C LYS A 188 -30.60 5.84 -8.05
N PRO A 189 -31.50 6.73 -7.60
CA PRO A 189 -32.34 6.44 -6.45
C PRO A 189 -33.23 5.25 -6.82
N SER A 190 -32.87 4.06 -6.36
CA SER A 190 -33.69 2.89 -6.58
C SER A 190 -34.98 3.07 -5.78
N ALA A 191 -36.14 2.84 -6.39
CA ALA A 191 -37.44 2.95 -5.72
C ALA A 191 -37.56 2.03 -4.48
N SER A 192 -36.65 1.06 -4.32
CA SER A 192 -36.60 0.13 -3.20
C SER A 192 -35.77 0.62 -2.00
N THR A 193 -35.09 1.77 -2.08
CA THR A 193 -34.26 2.33 -1.00
C THR A 193 -34.95 3.49 -0.27
N VAL A 194 -36.24 3.35 0.07
CA VAL A 194 -36.98 4.38 0.85
C VAL A 194 -36.63 4.34 2.35
N ALA A 195 -35.86 3.36 2.84
CA ALA A 195 -35.56 3.23 4.27
C ALA A 195 -34.12 3.65 4.63
N ALA A 196 -33.80 4.93 4.43
CA ALA A 196 -32.88 5.76 5.23
C ALA A 196 -32.34 6.90 4.36
N ALA A 197 -33.17 7.93 4.14
CA ALA A 197 -32.61 9.22 3.74
C ALA A 197 -31.55 9.64 4.76
N PRO A 198 -30.38 10.16 4.33
CA PRO A 198 -29.45 10.78 5.25
C PRO A 198 -30.21 11.92 5.94
N VAL A 199 -30.54 11.73 7.21
CA VAL A 199 -31.04 12.82 8.04
C VAL A 199 -29.90 13.82 8.05
N ALA A 200 -30.03 14.89 7.27
CA ALA A 200 -29.18 16.05 7.39
C ALA A 200 -29.28 16.46 8.85
N THR A 201 -28.24 16.16 9.62
CA THR A 201 -28.11 16.65 11.00
C THR A 201 -28.10 18.16 10.89
N ALA A 202 -29.29 18.75 11.07
CA ALA A 202 -29.42 20.16 11.29
C ALA A 202 -28.48 20.52 12.46
N PRO A 203 -27.74 21.63 12.37
CA PRO A 203 -26.89 22.07 13.45
C PRO A 203 -27.76 22.18 14.71
N VAL A 204 -27.37 21.46 15.76
CA VAL A 204 -27.96 21.59 17.10
C VAL A 204 -27.75 23.04 17.50
N VAL A 205 -28.80 23.85 17.35
CA VAL A 205 -28.86 25.20 17.90
C VAL A 205 -28.76 25.02 19.41
N ALA A 206 -27.61 25.35 19.95
CA ALA A 206 -27.38 25.43 21.38
C ALA A 206 -28.48 26.30 21.98
N SER A 207 -29.33 25.68 22.80
CA SER A 207 -30.29 26.39 23.63
C SER A 207 -29.50 27.36 24.53
N ALA A 208 -29.74 28.65 24.32
CA ALA A 208 -29.08 29.72 25.05
C ALA A 208 -29.32 29.60 26.57
N PRO A 209 -28.33 29.92 27.41
CA PRO A 209 -28.53 30.02 28.85
C PRO A 209 -29.36 31.25 29.21
N VAL A 210 -30.19 31.06 30.24
CA VAL A 210 -31.10 32.01 30.86
C VAL A 210 -30.38 33.29 31.31
N VAL A 211 -30.99 34.42 30.95
CA VAL A 211 -30.63 35.80 31.32
C VAL A 211 -30.76 36.02 32.84
N VAL A 212 -29.66 36.41 33.48
CA VAL A 212 -29.67 37.09 34.79
C VAL A 212 -29.23 38.54 34.59
N LYS A 213 -30.00 39.45 35.21
CA LYS A 213 -29.93 40.92 35.10
C LYS A 213 -28.77 41.55 35.90
N LYS A 214 -28.29 42.68 35.35
CA LYS A 214 -27.76 43.94 35.95
C LYS A 214 -26.28 43.96 36.44
N PRO A 215 -25.63 45.14 36.61
CA PRO A 215 -25.78 46.49 35.97
C PRO A 215 -24.46 47.05 35.34
N GLU A 216 -24.62 48.01 34.42
CA GLU A 216 -23.99 49.35 34.35
C GLU A 216 -22.48 49.53 34.69
N GLU A 217 -21.65 49.98 33.72
CA GLU A 217 -20.85 51.23 33.77
C GLU A 217 -19.91 51.44 32.54
N THR A 218 -20.29 52.38 31.67
CA THR A 218 -19.53 53.51 31.06
C THR A 218 -18.22 53.38 30.23
N LYS A 219 -18.22 54.15 29.10
CA LYS A 219 -17.16 54.89 28.34
C LYS A 219 -16.42 54.19 27.18
N LYS A 220 -16.67 54.66 25.93
CA LYS A 220 -15.85 55.57 25.06
C LYS A 220 -14.63 54.83 24.43
N MET A 221 -14.25 54.94 23.16
CA MET A 221 -14.30 56.00 22.14
C MET A 221 -13.81 55.41 20.78
N GLU A 222 -14.13 56.07 19.65
CA GLU A 222 -13.43 56.03 18.34
C GLU A 222 -13.32 54.69 17.56
N ASP A 223 -13.39 54.61 16.23
CA ASP A 223 -13.28 55.62 15.20
C ASP A 223 -13.93 55.13 13.88
N ALA A 224 -14.42 56.08 13.10
CA ALA A 224 -15.07 55.85 11.81
C ALA A 224 -14.21 56.40 10.68
N LYS A 225 -13.94 55.61 9.62
CA LYS A 225 -13.71 56.20 8.30
C LYS A 225 -13.93 55.24 7.12
N LYS A 226 -14.97 55.58 6.36
CA LYS A 226 -15.25 55.22 4.96
C LYS A 226 -14.62 56.28 4.04
N PRO A 227 -14.20 55.93 2.82
CA PRO A 227 -14.64 56.69 1.64
C PRO A 227 -14.91 55.73 0.46
N GLU A 228 -16.06 55.67 -0.20
CA GLU A 228 -16.79 56.65 -1.03
C GLU A 228 -16.06 57.07 -2.33
N GLU A 229 -16.70 56.71 -3.44
CA GLU A 229 -16.36 56.94 -4.86
C GLU A 229 -16.25 58.42 -5.23
N PRO A 230 -15.74 58.70 -6.45
CA PRO A 230 -16.49 59.63 -7.29
C PRO A 230 -16.70 59.15 -8.74
N LYS A 231 -17.86 59.58 -9.26
CA LYS A 231 -18.38 59.43 -10.63
C LYS A 231 -18.02 60.63 -11.52
N LYS A 232 -17.93 60.31 -12.82
CA LYS A 232 -18.36 61.07 -14.03
C LYS A 232 -17.55 62.26 -14.58
N GLN A 233 -17.23 62.16 -15.89
CA GLN A 233 -17.64 63.03 -17.02
C GLN A 233 -17.10 62.35 -18.32
N ALA A 234 -17.88 61.94 -19.33
CA ALA A 234 -18.76 62.62 -20.32
C ALA A 234 -18.06 62.96 -21.67
N SER A 235 -18.51 62.22 -22.71
CA SER A 235 -18.54 62.36 -24.19
C SER A 235 -17.77 63.45 -24.97
N ALA A 236 -17.19 63.04 -26.11
CA ALA A 236 -17.51 63.56 -27.47
C ALA A 236 -16.96 62.65 -28.59
N VAL A 237 -17.72 62.54 -29.69
CA VAL A 237 -17.48 61.87 -31.00
C VAL A 237 -17.51 63.00 -32.06
N PRO A 238 -16.70 63.01 -33.16
CA PRO A 238 -17.20 62.45 -34.44
C PRO A 238 -16.18 61.95 -35.50
N GLU A 239 -16.74 61.13 -36.41
CA GLU A 239 -16.56 61.11 -37.88
C GLU A 239 -15.52 60.22 -38.62
N LYS A 240 -16.12 59.39 -39.51
CA LYS A 240 -15.81 59.09 -40.93
C LYS A 240 -14.70 58.09 -41.34
N THR A 241 -15.20 56.99 -41.92
CA THR A 241 -14.69 56.06 -42.98
C THR A 241 -13.89 56.72 -44.12
N PRO A 242 -13.08 56.01 -44.96
CA PRO A 242 -13.37 54.66 -45.51
C PRO A 242 -12.20 53.66 -45.75
N VAL A 243 -12.63 52.47 -46.16
CA VAL A 243 -11.93 51.29 -46.70
C VAL A 243 -10.91 51.63 -47.81
N THR A 244 -9.72 51.00 -47.78
CA THR A 244 -9.00 50.58 -49.00
C THR A 244 -8.11 49.35 -48.72
N THR A 245 -8.12 48.49 -49.72
CA THR A 245 -7.54 47.16 -49.93
C THR A 245 -6.02 47.19 -50.23
N VAL A 246 -5.39 46.01 -50.16
CA VAL A 246 -4.21 45.53 -50.93
C VAL A 246 -2.82 45.45 -50.23
N ALA A 247 -2.22 44.27 -50.47
CA ALA A 247 -0.79 43.91 -50.57
C ALA A 247 -0.01 43.40 -49.33
N ASN A 248 0.19 42.07 -49.35
CA ASN A 248 1.49 41.40 -49.32
C ASN A 248 2.70 42.24 -48.91
N LYS A 249 3.36 41.84 -47.81
CA LYS A 249 4.82 41.76 -47.74
C LYS A 249 5.27 40.71 -46.72
N GLU A 250 5.85 39.68 -47.28
CA GLU A 250 6.90 38.80 -46.75
C GLU A 250 7.90 39.55 -45.87
N PRO A 251 8.31 39.00 -44.71
CA PRO A 251 9.59 39.36 -44.12
C PRO A 251 10.62 38.25 -44.34
N ASP A 252 11.68 38.68 -45.01
CA ASP A 252 12.92 37.98 -45.27
C ASP A 252 13.55 37.33 -44.03
N ASN A 253 14.08 36.15 -44.31
CA ASN A 253 14.95 35.32 -43.50
C ASN A 253 16.38 35.89 -43.54
N ALA A 254 16.96 36.23 -42.38
CA ALA A 254 18.38 36.54 -42.26
C ALA A 254 18.99 35.83 -41.05
N THR A 255 19.44 34.61 -41.32
CA THR A 255 20.55 33.85 -40.75
C THR A 255 21.52 34.64 -39.87
N LYS A 256 21.66 34.24 -38.59
CA LYS A 256 22.91 34.40 -37.84
C LYS A 256 23.33 33.05 -37.26
N LYS A 257 24.35 32.48 -37.91
CA LYS A 257 25.12 31.31 -37.47
C LYS A 257 25.84 31.67 -36.17
N GLU A 258 25.55 30.95 -35.09
CA GLU A 258 26.39 30.94 -33.90
C GLU A 258 26.79 29.49 -33.60
N VAL A 259 28.09 29.29 -33.49
CA VAL A 259 28.78 28.01 -33.32
C VAL A 259 28.74 27.63 -31.84
N PRO A 260 28.34 26.41 -31.44
CA PRO A 260 28.62 25.94 -30.10
C PRO A 260 29.96 25.21 -30.05
N ALA A 261 30.83 25.74 -29.20
CA ALA A 261 32.12 25.19 -28.84
C ALA A 261 31.99 23.79 -28.23
N LYS A 262 32.90 22.90 -28.66
CA LYS A 262 33.23 21.62 -28.03
C LYS A 262 33.66 21.86 -26.58
N SER A 263 32.85 21.39 -25.63
CA SER A 263 33.28 21.15 -24.25
C SER A 263 33.56 19.65 -24.10
N THR A 264 34.84 19.32 -24.03
CA THR A 264 35.34 17.99 -23.73
C THR A 264 35.44 17.87 -22.21
N ILE A 265 34.46 17.24 -21.57
CA ILE A 265 34.57 16.84 -20.16
C ILE A 265 35.01 15.37 -20.16
N LYS A 266 36.28 15.14 -19.83
CA LYS A 266 36.78 13.84 -19.39
C LYS A 266 36.30 13.62 -17.96
N GLU A 267 35.39 12.69 -17.76
CA GLU A 267 35.05 12.16 -16.45
C GLU A 267 35.67 10.77 -16.33
N GLU A 268 36.87 10.72 -15.74
CA GLU A 268 37.49 9.48 -15.28
C GLU A 268 36.87 9.12 -13.93
N VAL A 269 35.98 8.12 -13.93
CA VAL A 269 35.52 7.46 -12.70
C VAL A 269 36.41 6.24 -12.46
N PRO A 270 37.05 6.09 -11.29
CA PRO A 270 37.87 4.93 -11.00
C PRO A 270 36.97 3.70 -10.78
N VAL A 271 37.21 2.68 -11.59
CA VAL A 271 36.64 1.34 -11.44
C VAL A 271 37.25 0.73 -10.18
N ALA A 272 36.47 0.68 -9.09
CA ALA A 272 36.80 -0.13 -7.93
C ALA A 272 36.60 -1.61 -8.28
N GLU A 273 37.72 -2.30 -8.44
CA GLU A 273 37.85 -3.73 -8.69
C GLU A 273 37.27 -4.53 -7.51
N LEU A 274 36.08 -5.10 -7.69
CA LEU A 274 35.47 -6.02 -6.72
C LEU A 274 36.22 -7.36 -6.75
N GLN A 275 37.04 -7.60 -5.73
CA GLN A 275 37.59 -8.92 -5.44
C GLN A 275 36.46 -9.93 -5.20
N LYS A 276 36.47 -11.00 -6.00
CA LYS A 276 35.66 -12.21 -5.77
C LYS A 276 36.11 -12.86 -4.45
N PRO A 277 35.19 -13.24 -3.55
CA PRO A 277 35.56 -14.10 -2.43
C PRO A 277 35.76 -15.53 -2.94
N ASP A 278 36.97 -16.04 -2.72
CA ASP A 278 37.34 -17.44 -2.88
C ASP A 278 36.48 -18.30 -1.94
N VAL A 279 35.62 -19.13 -2.52
CA VAL A 279 34.86 -20.16 -1.80
C VAL A 279 35.77 -21.37 -1.66
N SER A 280 36.44 -21.45 -0.51
CA SER A 280 37.18 -22.65 -0.10
C SER A 280 36.19 -23.75 0.28
N GLU A 281 36.19 -24.79 -0.54
CA GLU A 281 35.45 -26.03 -0.44
C GLU A 281 35.91 -26.81 0.82
N LYS A 282 35.10 -26.79 1.88
CA LYS A 282 35.39 -27.55 3.11
C LYS A 282 34.75 -28.93 3.05
N LYS A 283 35.58 -29.89 2.66
CA LYS A 283 35.37 -31.34 2.66
C LYS A 283 34.75 -31.83 3.97
N GLU A 284 33.58 -32.47 3.88
CA GLU A 284 32.93 -33.19 4.98
C GLU A 284 33.76 -34.40 5.40
N VAL A 285 33.91 -34.58 6.71
CA VAL A 285 34.49 -35.77 7.36
C VAL A 285 33.34 -36.57 8.00
N PRO A 286 33.34 -37.91 7.94
CA PRO A 286 32.21 -38.73 8.38
C PRO A 286 32.13 -38.81 9.92
N ASN A 287 30.90 -38.72 10.43
CA ASN A 287 30.58 -38.81 11.84
C ASN A 287 30.44 -40.29 12.26
N THR A 288 31.42 -40.82 13.00
CA THR A 288 31.37 -42.15 13.63
C THR A 288 30.66 -42.09 14.98
N GLU A 289 29.65 -42.96 15.14
CA GLU A 289 28.93 -43.26 16.38
C GLU A 289 29.86 -43.68 17.53
N PRO A 290 29.58 -43.29 18.79
CA PRO A 290 30.08 -44.02 19.94
C PRO A 290 29.07 -45.07 20.42
N LYS A 291 29.62 -46.27 20.45
CA LYS A 291 29.11 -47.56 20.91
C LYS A 291 28.73 -47.53 22.40
N LYS A 292 27.64 -48.21 22.71
CA LYS A 292 27.06 -48.43 24.03
C LYS A 292 27.87 -49.50 24.79
N GLU A 293 28.50 -49.15 25.89
CA GLU A 293 29.09 -50.09 26.84
C GLU A 293 28.26 -50.14 28.14
N ALA A 294 27.85 -51.35 28.51
CA ALA A 294 27.49 -51.72 29.88
C ALA A 294 28.77 -52.19 30.59
N PRO A 295 28.95 -51.99 31.91
CA PRO A 295 28.50 -52.99 32.91
C PRO A 295 28.09 -52.28 34.24
N ALA A 296 27.73 -52.87 35.39
CA ALA A 296 27.78 -54.21 35.93
C ALA A 296 26.70 -54.34 37.02
N THR A 297 26.28 -55.57 37.26
CA THR A 297 25.39 -56.04 38.32
C THR A 297 26.09 -55.99 39.69
N ILE A 298 25.46 -55.38 40.71
CA ILE A 298 25.78 -55.61 42.12
C ILE A 298 24.49 -55.99 42.87
N LYS A 299 24.59 -57.13 43.58
CA LYS A 299 23.57 -57.81 44.39
C LYS A 299 23.40 -57.15 45.79
N PRO A 300 22.36 -57.52 46.55
CA PRO A 300 21.68 -56.65 47.50
C PRO A 300 22.24 -56.73 48.93
N ALA A 301 22.27 -55.58 49.62
CA ALA A 301 22.51 -55.51 51.05
C ALA A 301 21.35 -54.81 51.75
N GLU A 302 20.66 -55.63 52.55
CA GLU A 302 20.19 -55.37 53.91
C GLU A 302 19.15 -54.28 54.20
N LYS A 303 17.98 -54.79 54.61
CA LYS A 303 16.89 -54.11 55.30
C LYS A 303 17.37 -53.42 56.57
N SER A 304 17.05 -52.14 56.69
CA SER A 304 16.91 -51.42 57.97
C SER A 304 16.09 -50.14 57.75
N PRO A 305 15.51 -49.56 58.81
CA PRO A 305 14.07 -49.51 58.99
C PRO A 305 13.38 -48.36 58.26
N GLU A 306 12.14 -48.65 57.90
CA GLU A 306 11.10 -47.75 57.40
C GLU A 306 11.00 -46.49 58.27
N MET A 307 11.71 -45.43 57.86
CA MET A 307 11.45 -44.07 58.34
C MET A 307 10.24 -43.53 57.56
N VAL A 308 9.18 -43.31 58.32
CA VAL A 308 7.97 -42.55 57.96
C VAL A 308 8.36 -41.26 57.21
N PRO A 309 7.76 -40.96 56.04
CA PRO A 309 8.19 -39.87 55.18
C PRO A 309 7.96 -38.52 55.86
N THR A 310 9.07 -37.84 56.17
CA THR A 310 9.10 -36.45 56.59
C THR A 310 8.68 -35.53 55.44
N ALA A 311 7.45 -35.05 55.57
CA ALA A 311 6.93 -33.75 55.16
C ALA A 311 6.84 -33.36 53.64
N PRO A 312 5.69 -32.84 53.21
CA PRO A 312 5.36 -32.49 51.81
C PRO A 312 6.10 -31.27 51.21
N LYS A 313 7.17 -30.75 51.85
CA LYS A 313 7.86 -29.52 51.42
C LYS A 313 8.74 -29.70 50.18
N ASP A 314 9.35 -30.88 49.98
CA ASP A 314 10.29 -31.11 48.85
C ASP A 314 9.63 -31.35 47.49
N ARG A 315 8.36 -31.79 47.46
CA ARG A 315 7.64 -31.95 46.18
C ARG A 315 7.41 -30.61 45.47
N ARG A 316 7.19 -29.54 46.22
CA ARG A 316 6.82 -28.23 45.65
C ARG A 316 8.01 -27.56 44.95
N THR A 317 9.21 -27.66 45.53
CA THR A 317 10.47 -27.17 44.94
C THR A 317 10.85 -27.96 43.69
N ALA A 318 10.71 -29.29 43.71
CA ALA A 318 10.95 -30.12 42.53
C ALA A 318 10.01 -29.77 41.37
N THR A 319 8.72 -29.55 41.64
CA THR A 319 7.75 -29.13 40.60
C THR A 319 8.04 -27.74 40.02
N LEU A 320 8.48 -26.79 40.86
CA LEU A 320 8.82 -25.43 40.43
C LEU A 320 10.07 -25.40 39.55
N ASN A 321 11.09 -26.19 39.90
CA ASN A 321 12.31 -26.33 39.11
C ASN A 321 12.03 -26.99 37.75
N ALA A 322 11.16 -28.01 37.71
CA ALA A 322 10.74 -28.63 36.45
C ALA A 322 9.94 -27.65 35.57
N GLU A 323 9.07 -26.83 36.15
CA GLU A 323 8.32 -25.79 35.44
C GLU A 323 9.26 -24.73 34.84
N LEU A 324 10.26 -24.26 35.61
CA LEU A 324 11.29 -23.33 35.14
C LEU A 324 12.08 -23.89 33.97
N ALA A 325 12.58 -25.12 34.08
CA ALA A 325 13.33 -25.77 33.00
C ALA A 325 12.48 -25.89 31.72
N SER A 326 11.17 -26.15 31.87
CA SER A 326 10.25 -26.19 30.73
C SER A 326 10.06 -24.83 30.06
N LEU A 327 10.00 -23.74 30.85
CA LEU A 327 9.86 -22.37 30.35
C LEU A 327 11.14 -21.89 29.66
N GLU A 328 12.32 -22.22 30.19
CA GLU A 328 13.62 -21.91 29.58
C GLU A 328 13.74 -22.61 28.22
N LYS A 329 13.38 -23.90 28.15
CA LYS A 329 13.40 -24.66 26.90
C LYS A 329 12.45 -24.07 25.85
N LYS A 330 11.25 -23.63 26.25
CA LYS A 330 10.29 -22.96 25.34
C LYS A 330 10.81 -21.61 24.87
N ALA A 331 11.32 -20.76 25.76
CA ALA A 331 11.89 -19.47 25.40
C ALA A 331 13.06 -19.60 24.42
N ALA A 332 13.96 -20.55 24.66
CA ALA A 332 15.09 -20.84 23.78
C ALA A 332 14.63 -21.34 22.40
N LYS A 333 13.61 -22.21 22.35
CA LYS A 333 13.01 -22.70 21.09
C LYS A 333 12.46 -21.56 20.25
N TYR A 334 11.59 -20.70 20.80
CA TYR A 334 11.00 -19.59 20.07
C TYR A 334 12.01 -18.52 19.66
N LYS A 335 13.06 -18.31 20.46
CA LYS A 335 14.18 -17.43 20.10
C LYS A 335 14.90 -17.96 18.86
N ARG A 336 15.28 -19.24 18.85
CA ARG A 336 15.94 -19.88 17.69
C ARG A 336 15.07 -19.85 16.43
N GLU A 337 13.78 -20.19 16.56
CA GLU A 337 12.84 -20.13 15.43
C GLU A 337 12.71 -18.70 14.88
N SER A 338 12.59 -17.69 15.75
CA SER A 338 12.49 -16.30 15.31
C SER A 338 13.75 -15.81 14.57
N THR A 339 14.94 -16.24 15.01
CA THR A 339 16.21 -15.88 14.37
C THR A 339 16.34 -16.52 13.00
N LEU A 340 16.03 -17.81 12.87
CA LEU A 340 16.08 -18.52 11.59
C LEU A 340 15.10 -17.93 10.57
N ILE A 341 13.85 -17.67 10.99
CA ILE A 341 12.83 -17.11 10.11
C ILE A 341 13.20 -15.69 9.65
N ARG A 342 13.73 -14.84 10.53
CA ARG A 342 14.18 -13.49 10.17
C ARG A 342 15.41 -13.50 9.27
N ALA A 343 16.37 -14.41 9.50
CA ALA A 343 17.52 -14.57 8.62
C ALA A 343 17.09 -15.00 7.22
N GLY A 344 16.18 -15.99 7.11
CA GLY A 344 15.60 -16.41 5.84
C GLY A 344 14.84 -15.28 5.12
N ALA A 345 14.03 -14.52 5.86
CA ALA A 345 13.32 -13.35 5.32
C ALA A 345 14.29 -12.28 4.77
N GLY A 346 15.37 -11.99 5.50
CA GLY A 346 16.39 -11.04 5.08
C GLY A 346 17.07 -11.45 3.77
N ILE A 347 17.45 -12.74 3.64
CA ILE A 347 18.07 -13.27 2.42
C ILE A 347 17.11 -13.16 1.23
N ALA A 348 15.83 -13.51 1.41
CA ALA A 348 14.84 -13.45 0.33
C ALA A 348 14.60 -12.02 -0.18
N VAL A 349 14.54 -11.03 0.73
CA VAL A 349 14.38 -9.61 0.35
C VAL A 349 15.61 -9.11 -0.40
N VAL A 350 16.82 -9.40 0.10
CA VAL A 350 18.07 -8.96 -0.56
C VAL A 350 18.20 -9.60 -1.96
N ALA A 351 17.89 -10.88 -2.10
CA ALA A 351 17.90 -11.56 -3.41
C ALA A 351 16.89 -10.95 -4.39
N SER A 352 15.71 -10.55 -3.90
CA SER A 352 14.67 -9.91 -4.73
C SER A 352 15.10 -8.52 -5.20
N ILE A 353 15.73 -7.73 -4.33
CA ILE A 353 16.29 -6.41 -4.67
C ILE A 353 17.41 -6.56 -5.70
N ALA A 354 18.33 -7.49 -5.50
CA ALA A 354 19.41 -7.77 -6.45
C ALA A 354 18.86 -8.17 -7.83
N THR A 355 17.83 -9.02 -7.87
CA THR A 355 17.14 -9.38 -9.12
C THR A 355 16.52 -8.16 -9.80
N GLY A 356 15.89 -7.26 -9.03
CA GLY A 356 15.35 -6.00 -9.56
C GLY A 356 16.41 -5.10 -10.20
N VAL A 357 17.58 -4.95 -9.56
CA VAL A 357 18.70 -4.16 -10.10
C VAL A 357 19.25 -4.79 -11.39
N ILE A 358 19.44 -6.11 -11.42
CA ILE A 358 19.92 -6.84 -12.62
C ILE A 358 18.91 -6.68 -13.77
N LEU A 359 17.60 -6.84 -13.51
CA LEU A 359 16.56 -6.69 -14.52
C LEU A 359 16.50 -5.25 -15.07
N TYR A 360 16.70 -4.25 -14.22
CA TYR A 360 16.74 -2.85 -14.65
C TYR A 360 17.97 -2.55 -15.52
N GLY A 361 19.14 -3.10 -15.18
CA GLY A 361 20.34 -3.04 -16.01
C GLY A 361 20.12 -3.65 -17.39
N ALA A 362 19.66 -4.90 -17.43
CA ALA A 362 19.38 -5.63 -18.68
C ALA A 362 18.33 -4.92 -19.56
N TYR A 363 17.34 -4.25 -18.94
CA TYR A 363 16.34 -3.47 -19.66
C TYR A 363 16.92 -2.21 -20.32
N ASN A 364 17.86 -1.53 -19.64
CA ASN A 364 18.54 -0.38 -20.23
C ASN A 364 19.44 -0.80 -21.39
N ASP A 365 20.12 -1.93 -21.28
CA ASP A 365 20.93 -2.50 -22.37
C ASP A 365 20.05 -2.86 -23.57
N TYR A 366 18.89 -3.50 -23.34
CA TYR A 366 17.89 -3.78 -24.36
C TYR A 366 17.42 -2.50 -25.08
N LYS A 367 17.12 -1.44 -24.33
CA LYS A 367 16.72 -0.16 -24.90
C LYS A 367 17.84 0.45 -25.74
N SER A 368 19.07 0.43 -25.24
CA SER A 368 20.25 0.90 -25.98
C SER A 368 20.45 0.15 -27.29
N GLU A 369 20.24 -1.17 -27.30
CA GLU A 369 20.38 -1.98 -28.50
C GLU A 369 19.27 -1.70 -29.53
N ILE A 370 18.04 -1.45 -29.07
CA ILE A 370 16.96 -0.96 -29.94
C ILE A 370 17.33 0.39 -30.56
N ASP A 371 17.85 1.32 -29.77
CA ASP A 371 18.26 2.64 -30.26
C ASP A 371 19.41 2.54 -31.28
N LYS A 372 20.38 1.63 -31.07
CA LYS A 372 21.45 1.34 -32.05
C LYS A 372 20.88 0.75 -33.34
N ASN A 373 19.93 -0.18 -33.25
CA ASN A 373 19.29 -0.79 -34.42
C ASN A 373 18.46 0.23 -35.21
N ASN A 374 17.72 1.09 -34.51
CA ASN A 374 16.98 2.19 -35.15
C ASN A 374 17.95 3.18 -35.84
N ALA A 375 19.08 3.51 -35.20
CA ALA A 375 20.09 4.35 -35.82
C ALA A 375 20.77 3.70 -37.05
N ALA A 376 21.00 2.38 -37.01
CA ALA A 376 21.51 1.63 -38.16
C ALA A 376 20.49 1.58 -39.31
N PHE A 377 19.21 1.36 -38.97
CA PHE A 377 18.10 1.44 -39.91
C PHE A 377 18.00 2.82 -40.55
N ASP A 378 18.14 3.90 -39.78
CA ASP A 378 18.11 5.27 -40.32
C ASP A 378 19.23 5.51 -41.34
N ARG A 379 20.46 5.03 -41.06
CA ARG A 379 21.56 5.11 -42.02
C ARG A 379 21.26 4.32 -43.29
N TRP A 380 20.75 3.10 -43.15
CA TRP A 380 20.37 2.26 -44.29
C TRP A 380 19.24 2.90 -45.11
N TYR A 381 18.23 3.46 -44.44
CA TYR A 381 17.09 4.16 -45.04
C TYR A 381 17.55 5.35 -45.88
N ASP A 382 18.57 6.07 -45.39
CA ASP A 382 19.16 7.23 -46.06
C ASP A 382 20.17 6.87 -47.17
N THR A 383 20.62 5.61 -47.23
CA THR A 383 21.59 5.14 -48.22
C THR A 383 20.96 5.05 -49.61
N GLU A 384 21.71 5.50 -50.62
CA GLU A 384 21.30 5.51 -52.02
C GLU A 384 21.97 4.37 -52.79
N VAL A 385 21.18 3.59 -53.52
CA VAL A 385 21.67 2.47 -54.35
C VAL A 385 21.08 2.61 -55.74
N GLY A 386 21.93 2.90 -56.73
CA GLY A 386 21.50 3.08 -58.12
C GLY A 386 20.64 4.32 -58.37
N GLY A 387 20.90 5.43 -57.67
CA GLY A 387 20.18 6.69 -57.87
C GLY A 387 18.88 6.83 -57.06
N VAL A 388 18.56 5.84 -56.22
CA VAL A 388 17.31 5.78 -55.45
C VAL A 388 17.64 5.52 -53.97
N ARG A 389 17.06 6.31 -53.06
CA ARG A 389 17.24 6.10 -51.62
C ARG A 389 16.43 4.90 -51.17
N ASN A 390 17.02 4.00 -50.37
CA ASN A 390 16.33 2.79 -49.90
C ASN A 390 14.98 3.11 -49.23
N GLY A 391 14.91 4.23 -48.51
CA GLY A 391 13.74 4.72 -47.81
C GLY A 391 12.56 5.15 -48.68
N GLU A 392 12.75 5.45 -49.97
CA GLU A 392 11.65 5.92 -50.84
C GLU A 392 10.58 4.86 -51.08
N ARG A 393 10.89 3.58 -50.83
CA ARG A 393 9.95 2.47 -50.93
C ARG A 393 9.10 2.27 -49.67
N PHE A 394 9.30 3.07 -48.64
CA PHE A 394 8.62 2.94 -47.35
C PHE A 394 7.74 4.14 -47.06
N ASN A 395 6.56 3.88 -46.50
CA ASN A 395 5.55 4.93 -46.24
C ASN A 395 5.99 5.94 -45.17
N SER A 396 6.81 5.51 -44.19
CA SER A 396 7.31 6.39 -43.12
C SER A 396 8.47 5.75 -42.36
N ARG A 397 9.59 6.46 -42.23
CA ARG A 397 10.75 6.08 -41.41
C ARG A 397 10.35 5.68 -39.98
N ALA A 398 9.53 6.49 -39.32
CA ALA A 398 9.16 6.30 -37.92
C ALA A 398 8.26 5.06 -37.69
N SER A 399 7.55 4.61 -38.73
CA SER A 399 6.67 3.44 -38.61
C SER A 399 7.45 2.11 -38.50
N TYR A 400 8.72 2.10 -38.90
CA TYR A 400 9.59 0.92 -38.86
C TYR A 400 10.60 0.94 -37.71
N HIS A 401 10.63 2.01 -36.90
CA HIS A 401 11.42 2.03 -35.68
C HIS A 401 10.89 1.01 -34.68
N ALA A 402 11.77 0.13 -34.21
CA ALA A 402 11.46 -0.76 -33.10
C ALA A 402 11.22 0.10 -31.86
N LYS A 403 10.10 -0.16 -31.17
CA LYS A 403 9.78 0.50 -29.91
C LYS A 403 10.16 -0.44 -28.76
N PRO A 404 10.90 0.03 -27.74
CA PRO A 404 11.19 -0.79 -26.59
C PRO A 404 9.88 -1.21 -25.93
N SER A 405 9.74 -2.51 -25.73
CA SER A 405 8.66 -3.10 -24.93
C SER A 405 8.75 -2.55 -23.50
N SER A 406 7.64 -2.48 -22.76
CA SER A 406 7.69 -2.02 -21.37
C SER A 406 8.53 -2.97 -20.50
N LEU A 407 9.12 -2.45 -19.41
CA LEU A 407 9.89 -3.25 -18.43
C LEU A 407 9.13 -4.51 -17.99
N ILE A 408 7.81 -4.40 -17.81
CA ILE A 408 6.93 -5.52 -17.41
C ILE A 408 6.88 -6.61 -18.49
N SER A 409 6.78 -6.22 -19.77
CA SER A 409 6.78 -7.19 -20.88
C SER A 409 8.17 -7.82 -21.11
N PHE A 410 9.24 -7.03 -20.95
CA PHE A 410 10.62 -7.49 -21.06
C PHE A 410 10.98 -8.52 -19.98
N ALA A 411 10.54 -8.28 -18.75
CA ALA A 411 10.87 -9.12 -17.60
C ALA A 411 9.70 -9.98 -17.11
N SER A 412 8.77 -10.34 -18.00
CA SER A 412 7.49 -11.01 -17.68
C SER A 412 7.61 -12.38 -16.99
N PRO A 413 8.77 -13.05 -16.90
CA PRO A 413 8.97 -14.11 -15.90
C PRO A 413 9.69 -13.63 -14.63
N GLY A 414 10.68 -12.74 -14.75
CA GLY A 414 11.58 -12.34 -13.66
C GLY A 414 10.96 -11.37 -12.63
N ILE A 415 10.10 -10.45 -13.07
CA ILE A 415 9.44 -9.48 -12.18
C ILE A 415 8.47 -10.18 -11.22
N PHE A 416 7.79 -11.23 -11.65
CA PHE A 416 6.91 -11.99 -10.76
C PHE A 416 7.69 -12.72 -9.67
N VAL A 417 8.91 -13.20 -9.97
CA VAL A 417 9.79 -13.83 -8.97
C VAL A 417 10.30 -12.80 -7.97
N ALA A 418 10.73 -11.62 -8.43
CA ALA A 418 11.16 -10.54 -7.54
C ALA A 418 10.02 -10.01 -6.65
N GLY A 419 8.83 -9.81 -7.23
CA GLY A 419 7.64 -9.41 -6.47
C GLY A 419 7.22 -10.47 -5.45
N ALA A 420 7.17 -11.75 -5.84
CA ALA A 420 6.86 -12.85 -4.94
C ALA A 420 7.88 -13.00 -3.81
N GLY A 421 9.17 -12.75 -4.07
CA GLY A 421 10.22 -12.81 -3.06
C GLY A 421 10.11 -11.70 -2.00
N ILE A 422 9.70 -10.48 -2.39
CA ILE A 422 9.42 -9.39 -1.44
C ILE A 422 8.20 -9.73 -0.58
N ILE A 423 7.13 -10.25 -1.18
CA ILE A 423 5.91 -10.64 -0.45
C ILE A 423 6.21 -11.79 0.51
N ALA A 424 6.89 -12.85 0.04
CA ALA A 424 7.28 -13.99 0.87
C ALA A 424 8.24 -13.58 2.00
N GLY A 425 9.21 -12.70 1.71
CA GLY A 425 10.10 -12.10 2.71
C GLY A 425 9.34 -11.29 3.76
N GLY A 426 8.36 -10.50 3.35
CA GLY A 426 7.47 -9.74 4.24
C GLY A 426 6.66 -10.64 5.16
N VAL A 427 6.04 -11.69 4.62
CA VAL A 427 5.28 -12.68 5.40
C VAL A 427 6.17 -13.39 6.42
N LEU A 428 7.36 -13.87 6.00
CA LEU A 428 8.32 -14.51 6.89
C LEU A 428 8.79 -13.55 8.01
N TRP A 429 9.08 -12.29 7.69
CA TRP A 429 9.45 -11.29 8.69
C TRP A 429 8.35 -11.13 9.76
N PHE A 430 7.09 -11.11 9.34
CA PHE A 430 5.95 -10.98 10.25
C PHE A 430 5.77 -12.23 11.13
N VAL A 431 5.86 -13.44 10.56
CA VAL A 431 5.83 -14.70 11.32
C VAL A 431 6.96 -14.74 12.35
N GLY A 432 8.17 -14.35 11.96
CA GLY A 432 9.32 -14.24 12.88
C GLY A 432 9.09 -13.23 14.01
N SER A 433 8.35 -12.15 13.75
CA SER A 433 7.95 -11.16 14.77
C SER A 433 7.01 -11.75 15.83
N LYS A 434 6.08 -12.62 15.44
CA LYS A 434 5.20 -13.32 16.39
C LYS A 434 6.00 -14.23 17.32
N SER A 435 6.89 -15.06 16.78
CA SER A 435 7.77 -15.92 17.58
C SER A 435 8.66 -15.12 18.54
N ALA A 436 9.16 -13.95 18.11
CA ALA A 436 9.91 -13.04 18.98
C ALA A 436 9.05 -12.45 20.12
N LYS A 437 7.78 -12.12 19.87
CA LYS A 437 6.84 -11.67 20.91
C LYS A 437 6.57 -12.79 21.93
N GLU A 438 6.40 -14.03 21.48
CA GLU A 438 6.21 -15.20 22.36
C GLU A 438 7.46 -15.47 23.20
N ALA A 439 8.66 -15.41 22.63
CA ALA A 439 9.91 -15.51 23.38
C ALA A 439 10.01 -14.45 24.50
N LYS A 440 9.63 -13.19 24.21
CA LYS A 440 9.57 -12.13 25.23
C LYS A 440 8.54 -12.43 26.33
N ARG A 441 7.37 -12.99 25.99
CA ARG A 441 6.36 -13.41 26.99
C ARG A 441 6.90 -14.50 27.91
N TYR A 442 7.53 -15.54 27.35
CA TYR A 442 8.11 -16.61 28.15
C TYR A 442 9.24 -16.11 29.05
N ASN A 443 10.11 -15.21 28.59
CA ASN A 443 11.13 -14.59 29.44
C ASN A 443 10.52 -13.80 30.61
N LYS A 444 9.44 -13.04 30.37
CA LYS A 444 8.73 -12.32 31.45
C LYS A 444 8.13 -13.29 32.48
N LEU A 445 7.52 -14.39 32.04
CA LEU A 445 7.01 -15.43 32.94
C LEU A 445 8.14 -16.08 33.76
N LEU A 446 9.29 -16.29 33.13
CA LEU A 446 10.51 -16.80 33.76
C LEU A 446 11.01 -15.87 34.86
N GLU A 447 11.07 -14.56 34.59
CA GLU A 447 11.43 -13.55 35.58
C GLU A 447 10.44 -13.51 36.74
N GLN A 448 9.13 -13.58 36.45
CA GLN A 448 8.09 -13.63 37.49
C GLN A 448 8.23 -14.86 38.38
N LYS A 449 8.45 -16.04 37.79
CA LYS A 449 8.65 -17.30 38.53
C LYS A 449 9.95 -17.30 39.34
N ARG A 450 11.05 -16.76 38.78
CA ARG A 450 12.31 -16.57 39.52
C ARG A 450 12.12 -15.66 40.72
N LYS A 451 11.38 -14.56 40.57
CA LYS A 451 11.02 -13.67 41.70
C LYS A 451 10.20 -14.39 42.77
N GLN A 452 9.28 -15.30 42.39
CA GLN A 452 8.51 -16.10 43.37
C GLN A 452 9.37 -17.06 44.18
N ILE A 453 10.46 -17.59 43.61
CA ILE A 453 11.38 -18.49 44.32
C ILE A 453 12.21 -17.72 45.35
N VAL A 454 12.66 -16.51 45.01
CA VAL A 454 13.46 -15.65 45.89
C VAL A 454 12.66 -15.12 47.08
N VAL A 455 11.33 -15.02 46.97
CA VAL A 455 10.45 -14.51 48.04
C VAL A 455 9.85 -15.64 48.90
N SER A 456 10.49 -16.80 48.93
CA SER A 456 10.22 -17.77 50.00
C SER A 456 10.98 -17.27 51.24
N PRO A 457 10.35 -16.65 52.26
CA PRO A 457 11.09 -16.31 53.47
C PRO A 457 11.65 -17.62 54.02
N GLN A 458 12.97 -17.79 53.94
CA GLN A 458 13.63 -18.84 54.67
C GLN A 458 13.55 -18.44 56.13
N TRP A 459 12.48 -18.88 56.78
CA TRP A 459 12.30 -18.82 58.22
C TRP A 459 13.33 -19.75 58.84
N ASN A 460 14.60 -19.35 58.85
CA ASN A 460 15.68 -20.13 59.43
C ASN A 460 15.78 -19.88 60.93
N GLY A 461 14.61 -19.82 61.57
CA GLY A 461 14.20 -19.46 62.94
C GLY A 461 14.60 -20.40 64.08
N THR A 462 15.85 -20.46 64.57
CA THR A 462 16.18 -21.15 65.85
C THR A 462 15.59 -20.41 67.06
N GLN A 463 14.27 -20.48 67.26
CA GLN A 463 13.66 -20.14 68.54
C GLN A 463 14.36 -20.92 69.65
N ARG A 464 15.00 -20.20 70.56
CA ARG A 464 15.63 -20.77 71.75
C ARG A 464 14.82 -20.30 72.95
N TYR A 465 13.86 -21.12 73.34
CA TYR A 465 13.33 -21.12 74.69
C TYR A 465 14.48 -21.49 75.65
N ALA A 466 14.67 -20.69 76.71
CA ALA A 466 15.66 -20.87 77.78
C ALA A 466 17.16 -20.61 77.46
N GLY A 467 17.50 -19.42 76.95
CA GLY A 467 18.85 -18.84 77.16
C GLY A 467 19.86 -19.05 76.03
N PHE A 468 19.47 -18.77 74.79
CA PHE A 468 20.32 -19.14 73.67
C PHE A 468 19.99 -18.27 72.43
N HIS A 469 21.03 -17.86 71.68
CA HIS A 469 20.94 -16.82 70.64
C HIS A 469 20.40 -17.28 69.28
N LEU A 470 19.74 -16.32 68.62
CA LEU A 470 19.31 -16.40 67.24
C LEU A 470 19.45 -15.07 66.51
N THR A 471 19.93 -15.10 65.27
CA THR A 471 20.12 -13.91 64.42
C THR A 471 19.57 -14.13 63.01
N TYR A 472 18.85 -13.15 62.47
CA TYR A 472 18.57 -13.02 61.03
C TYR A 472 19.22 -11.77 60.46
N GLN A 473 19.70 -11.90 59.22
CA GLN A 473 19.96 -10.79 58.32
C GLN A 473 19.09 -10.97 57.08
N PHE A 474 18.56 -9.85 56.58
CA PHE A 474 17.70 -9.77 55.39
C PHE A 474 18.53 -9.71 54.11
#